data_AF-A0AAX6N144-F1
#
_entry.id   AF-A0AAX6N144-F1
#
_cell.length_a   1.000
_cell.length_b   1.000
_cell.length_c   1.000
_cell.angle_alpha   90.00
_cell.angle_beta   90.00
_cell.angle_gamma   90.00
#
_symmetry.space_group_name_H-M   'P 1'
#
loop_
_entity.id
_entity.type
_entity.pdbx_description
1 polymer ?
#
loop_
_entity_poly.entity_id
_entity_poly.type
_entity_poly.pdbx_seq_one_letter_code
_entity_poly.pdbx_strand_id
1 'polypeptide(L)'
;MPAMIRHLGLSAVRATAIQKYARIWIEKPPRADIRYGVKNYPRLGDGTDVRTAEELSPDDPRSSAWEIGHMTQGRYAIDSWRIFCRDVLLGRAEDWRGKGREGEFQPEWMRVLPEDKELRACLRWLWMQEGYAWDPKTGEKDILPEELRRAVNEGRVAYDEAGELKILENDASTGNGASRGIQ
;
A
#
# COMPACT_ATOMS: atom_id res chain seq x y z
N MET A 1 -19.62 -19.90 -8.73
CA MET A 1 -18.53 -18.92 -8.53
C MET A 1 -17.81 -18.48 -9.82
N PRO A 2 -17.38 -19.37 -10.75
CA PRO A 2 -16.59 -18.92 -11.92
C PRO A 2 -17.33 -17.98 -12.88
N ALA A 3 -18.66 -18.08 -12.96
CA ALA A 3 -19.49 -17.30 -13.88
C ALA A 3 -19.46 -15.79 -13.60
N MET A 4 -19.37 -15.37 -12.33
CA MET A 4 -19.42 -13.95 -11.95
C MET A 4 -18.17 -13.18 -12.39
N ILE A 5 -16.99 -13.82 -12.35
CA ILE A 5 -15.70 -13.17 -12.62
C ILE A 5 -15.13 -13.53 -13.99
N ARG A 6 -15.92 -14.15 -14.87
CA ARG A 6 -15.46 -14.63 -16.17
C ARG A 6 -14.88 -13.51 -17.05
N HIS A 7 -15.48 -12.33 -17.00
CA HIS A 7 -15.08 -11.16 -17.80
C HIS A 7 -13.78 -10.50 -17.32
N LEU A 8 -13.30 -10.83 -16.11
CA LEU A 8 -12.05 -10.29 -15.55
C LEU A 8 -10.79 -11.03 -16.02
N GLY A 9 -10.95 -12.12 -16.78
CA GLY A 9 -9.85 -13.01 -17.18
C GLY A 9 -9.35 -13.89 -16.03
N LEU A 10 -8.69 -15.01 -16.38
CA LEU A 10 -8.13 -15.99 -15.42
C LEU A 10 -9.13 -16.46 -14.35
N SER A 11 -10.42 -16.50 -14.68
CA SER A 11 -11.51 -16.67 -13.72
C SER A 11 -11.41 -17.96 -12.90
N ALA A 12 -11.02 -19.07 -13.52
CA ALA A 12 -10.83 -20.34 -12.82
C ALA A 12 -9.70 -20.24 -11.77
N VAL A 13 -8.54 -19.71 -12.14
CA VAL A 13 -7.38 -19.54 -11.24
C VAL A 13 -7.73 -18.58 -10.09
N ARG A 14 -8.35 -17.44 -10.40
CA ARG A 14 -8.78 -16.45 -9.41
C ARG A 14 -9.82 -17.03 -8.46
N ALA A 15 -10.81 -17.76 -8.96
CA ALA A 15 -11.82 -18.42 -8.12
C ALA A 15 -11.19 -19.42 -7.14
N THR A 16 -10.26 -20.25 -7.62
CA THR A 16 -9.53 -21.20 -6.77
C THR A 16 -8.72 -20.48 -5.70
N ALA A 17 -8.02 -19.39 -6.05
CA ALA A 17 -7.25 -18.59 -5.08
C ALA A 17 -8.16 -17.95 -4.01
N ILE A 18 -9.29 -17.36 -4.42
CA ILE A 18 -10.27 -16.76 -3.51
C ILE A 18 -10.83 -17.82 -2.55
N GLN A 19 -11.21 -18.99 -3.07
CA GLN A 19 -11.72 -20.10 -2.25
C GLN A 19 -10.67 -20.61 -1.26
N LYS A 20 -9.41 -20.73 -1.69
CA LYS A 20 -8.28 -21.09 -0.81
C LYS A 20 -8.15 -20.09 0.33
N TYR A 21 -8.09 -18.79 0.03
CA TYR A 21 -7.94 -17.76 1.06
C TYR A 21 -9.14 -17.71 2.01
N ALA A 22 -10.36 -17.79 1.49
CA ALA A 22 -11.56 -17.81 2.32
C ALA A 22 -11.57 -19.00 3.29
N ARG A 23 -11.18 -20.19 2.81
CA ARG A 23 -11.08 -21.38 3.67
C ARG A 23 -10.05 -21.21 4.77
N ILE A 24 -8.82 -20.80 4.40
CA ILE A 24 -7.76 -20.60 5.39
C ILE A 24 -8.15 -19.50 6.40
N TRP A 25 -8.80 -18.44 5.96
CA TRP A 25 -9.26 -17.38 6.86
C TRP A 25 -10.27 -17.88 7.89
N ILE A 26 -11.18 -18.78 7.50
CA ILE A 26 -12.16 -19.37 8.42
C ILE A 26 -11.50 -20.39 9.36
N GLU A 27 -10.66 -21.27 8.82
CA GLU A 27 -10.05 -22.37 9.59
C GLU A 27 -8.90 -21.90 10.50
N LYS A 28 -8.10 -20.94 10.01
CA LYS A 28 -6.87 -20.47 10.63
C LYS A 28 -6.63 -18.99 10.30
N PRO A 29 -7.47 -18.07 10.84
CA PRO A 29 -7.33 -16.64 10.59
C PRO A 29 -5.97 -16.12 11.06
N PRO A 30 -5.47 -15.01 10.49
CA PRO A 30 -4.30 -14.32 11.01
C PRO A 30 -4.51 -13.89 12.46
N ARG A 31 -3.47 -13.99 13.27
CA ARG A 31 -3.52 -13.64 14.69
C ARG A 31 -2.30 -12.82 15.07
N ALA A 32 -2.46 -11.97 16.09
CA ALA A 32 -1.39 -11.10 16.56
C ALA A 32 -0.23 -11.86 17.25
N ASP A 33 -0.50 -13.06 17.76
CA ASP A 33 0.43 -13.89 18.51
C ASP A 33 1.27 -14.85 17.65
N ILE A 34 1.01 -14.95 16.33
CA ILE A 34 1.72 -15.86 15.45
C ILE A 34 2.07 -15.21 14.12
N ARG A 35 3.33 -15.41 13.70
CA ARG A 35 3.82 -15.14 12.34
C ARG A 35 4.19 -16.44 11.64
N TYR A 36 4.15 -16.43 10.32
CA TYR A 36 4.55 -17.56 9.48
C TYR A 36 5.66 -17.16 8.53
N GLY A 37 6.62 -18.06 8.31
CA GLY A 37 7.75 -17.80 7.42
C GLY A 37 7.31 -17.39 6.01
N VAL A 38 7.97 -16.38 5.47
CA VAL A 38 7.80 -15.89 4.10
C VAL A 38 9.14 -15.90 3.39
N LYS A 39 9.26 -16.72 2.35
CA LYS A 39 10.49 -16.82 1.57
C LYS A 39 10.67 -15.62 0.66
N ASN A 40 11.92 -15.21 0.45
CA ASN A 40 12.30 -14.15 -0.47
C ASN A 40 11.55 -12.84 -0.19
N TYR A 41 11.38 -12.47 1.08
CA TYR A 41 10.77 -11.22 1.50
C TYR A 41 11.47 -10.66 2.76
N PRO A 42 11.72 -9.34 2.85
CA PRO A 42 11.42 -8.32 1.83
C PRO A 42 12.36 -8.32 0.62
N ARG A 43 13.51 -8.99 0.66
CA ARG A 43 14.46 -9.06 -0.47
C ARG A 43 14.60 -10.49 -0.99
N LEU A 44 15.06 -10.64 -2.23
CA LEU A 44 15.36 -11.95 -2.79
C LEU A 44 16.49 -12.59 -1.99
N GLY A 45 16.32 -13.84 -1.55
CA GLY A 45 17.26 -14.52 -0.66
C GLY A 45 16.96 -14.39 0.83
N ASP A 46 16.01 -13.54 1.24
CA ASP A 46 15.58 -13.45 2.64
C ASP A 46 14.73 -14.67 3.05
N GLY A 47 14.71 -14.96 4.36
CA GLY A 47 13.92 -16.03 4.95
C GLY A 47 14.45 -17.44 4.64
N THR A 48 15.73 -17.59 4.34
CA THR A 48 16.36 -18.92 4.14
C THR A 48 16.28 -19.81 5.38
N ASP A 49 16.20 -19.19 6.56
CA ASP A 49 16.18 -19.74 7.91
C ASP A 49 14.77 -20.00 8.49
N VAL A 50 13.71 -19.72 7.73
CA VAL A 50 12.30 -20.00 8.13
C VAL A 50 11.62 -20.96 7.16
N ARG A 51 10.64 -21.75 7.58
CA ARG A 51 9.79 -22.54 6.68
C ARG A 51 8.42 -21.87 6.49
N THR A 52 7.79 -22.03 5.32
CA THR A 52 6.51 -21.37 5.00
C THR A 52 5.37 -21.66 5.98
N ALA A 53 5.36 -22.86 6.58
CA ALA A 53 4.36 -23.27 7.57
C ALA A 53 4.90 -23.25 9.01
N GLU A 54 6.11 -22.73 9.22
CA GLU A 54 6.68 -22.58 10.56
C GLU A 54 5.97 -21.45 11.31
N GLU A 55 5.48 -21.76 12.50
CA GLU A 55 4.89 -20.79 13.42
C GLU A 55 5.98 -20.14 14.25
N LEU A 56 5.97 -18.82 14.28
CA LEU A 56 6.98 -17.99 14.92
C LEU A 56 6.27 -17.06 15.89
N SER A 57 6.77 -16.99 17.13
CA SER A 57 6.23 -16.06 18.13
C SER A 57 6.57 -14.60 17.74
N PRO A 58 5.89 -13.60 18.33
CA PRO A 58 6.18 -12.20 18.06
C PRO A 58 7.61 -11.80 18.45
N ASP A 59 8.18 -12.47 19.47
CA ASP A 59 9.52 -12.22 19.99
C ASP A 59 10.64 -12.96 19.21
N ASP A 60 10.29 -13.82 18.25
CA ASP A 60 11.28 -14.50 17.41
C ASP A 60 12.07 -13.46 16.58
N PRO A 61 13.41 -13.47 16.63
CA PRO A 61 14.22 -12.44 15.98
C PRO A 61 14.20 -12.52 14.45
N ARG A 62 13.70 -13.61 13.86
CA ARG A 62 13.67 -13.80 12.40
C ARG A 62 12.63 -12.87 11.78
N SER A 63 13.07 -12.06 10.82
CA SER A 63 12.32 -10.93 10.28
C SER A 63 11.43 -11.30 9.08
N SER A 64 11.75 -12.39 8.37
CA SER A 64 11.00 -12.84 7.18
C SER A 64 9.77 -13.66 7.55
N ALA A 65 8.92 -13.14 8.43
CA ALA A 65 7.71 -13.82 8.87
C ALA A 65 6.58 -12.83 9.15
N TRP A 66 5.36 -13.21 8.75
CA TRP A 66 4.18 -12.34 8.79
C TRP A 66 2.92 -13.11 9.15
N GLU A 67 1.92 -12.42 9.70
CA GLU A 67 0.72 -13.02 10.29
C GLU A 67 -0.17 -13.73 9.24
N ILE A 68 0.03 -13.41 7.96
CA ILE A 68 -0.65 -14.03 6.79
C ILE A 68 0.26 -14.94 5.96
N GLY A 69 1.49 -15.24 6.41
CA GLY A 69 2.46 -15.99 5.62
C GLY A 69 1.98 -17.40 5.22
N HIS A 70 1.18 -18.06 6.07
CA HIS A 70 0.55 -19.35 5.75
C HIS A 70 -0.51 -19.26 4.66
N MET A 71 -1.10 -18.08 4.44
CA MET A 71 -2.07 -17.83 3.39
C MET A 71 -1.36 -17.55 2.06
N THR A 72 -0.41 -16.62 2.08
CA THR A 72 0.25 -16.08 0.88
C THR A 72 1.74 -15.86 1.10
N GLN A 73 2.50 -15.97 0.01
CA GLN A 73 3.94 -15.68 -0.03
C GLN A 73 4.24 -14.53 -1.01
N GLY A 74 3.22 -13.92 -1.62
CA GLY A 74 3.39 -12.90 -2.65
C GLY A 74 3.70 -11.53 -2.05
N ARG A 75 4.77 -10.88 -2.52
CA ARG A 75 5.26 -9.57 -2.07
C ARG A 75 4.14 -8.52 -1.96
N TYR A 76 3.38 -8.36 -3.04
CA TYR A 76 2.23 -7.44 -3.09
C TYR A 76 1.23 -7.67 -1.94
N ALA A 77 0.89 -8.93 -1.65
CA ALA A 77 -0.08 -9.25 -0.61
C ALA A 77 0.49 -9.00 0.79
N ILE A 78 1.78 -9.29 1.00
CA ILE A 78 2.46 -9.00 2.27
C ILE A 78 2.59 -7.48 2.48
N ASP A 79 2.98 -6.72 1.47
CA ASP A 79 3.05 -5.25 1.55
C ASP A 79 1.67 -4.64 1.81
N SER A 80 0.63 -5.11 1.11
CA SER A 80 -0.75 -4.66 1.34
C SER A 80 -1.20 -4.93 2.78
N TRP A 81 -0.87 -6.10 3.33
CA TRP A 81 -1.17 -6.43 4.72
C TRP A 81 -0.46 -5.51 5.71
N ARG A 82 0.83 -5.28 5.49
CA ARG A 82 1.64 -4.36 6.31
C ARG A 82 1.06 -2.94 6.30
N ILE A 83 0.67 -2.45 5.13
CA ILE A 83 0.13 -1.08 4.98
C ILE A 83 -1.24 -0.96 5.63
N PHE A 84 -2.18 -1.88 5.36
CA PHE A 84 -3.60 -1.65 5.63
C PHE A 84 -4.19 -2.43 6.81
N CYS A 85 -3.53 -3.49 7.29
CA CYS A 85 -4.13 -4.41 8.25
C CYS A 85 -3.33 -4.60 9.52
N ARG A 86 -1.99 -4.59 9.42
CA ARG A 86 -1.10 -5.08 10.48
C ARG A 86 -1.25 -4.32 11.79
N ASP A 87 -1.25 -2.99 11.78
CA ASP A 87 -1.32 -2.23 13.03
C ASP A 87 -2.64 -2.42 13.78
N VAL A 88 -3.75 -2.56 13.05
CA VAL A 88 -5.07 -2.84 13.65
C VAL A 88 -5.09 -4.25 14.24
N LEU A 89 -4.58 -5.25 13.51
CA LEU A 89 -4.50 -6.63 14.01
C LEU A 89 -3.69 -6.70 15.31
N LEU A 90 -2.56 -5.99 15.36
CA LEU A 90 -1.65 -6.00 16.50
C LEU A 90 -2.13 -5.10 17.66
N GLY A 91 -3.30 -4.47 17.56
CA GLY A 91 -3.80 -3.52 18.55
C GLY A 91 -2.88 -2.31 18.74
N ARG A 92 -2.09 -1.97 17.71
CA ARG A 92 -1.13 -0.86 17.74
C ARG A 92 -1.77 0.47 17.40
N ALA A 93 -2.90 0.49 16.69
CA ALA A 93 -3.62 1.71 16.39
C ALA A 93 -5.11 1.40 16.13
N GLU A 94 -5.96 2.42 16.20
CA GLU A 94 -7.39 2.30 15.85
C GLU A 94 -7.59 2.09 14.35
N ASP A 95 -6.69 2.63 13.53
CA ASP A 95 -6.67 2.44 12.09
C ASP A 95 -5.24 2.22 11.59
N TRP A 96 -5.14 1.91 10.30
CA TRP A 96 -3.86 1.65 9.64
C TRP A 96 -3.01 2.92 9.44
N ARG A 97 -3.58 4.12 9.61
CA ARG A 97 -2.85 5.39 9.54
C ARG A 97 -2.27 5.82 10.89
N GLY A 98 -2.52 5.07 11.97
CA GLY A 98 -1.99 5.37 13.30
C GLY A 98 -2.94 6.16 14.20
N LYS A 99 -4.23 6.25 13.87
CA LYS A 99 -5.21 6.93 14.71
C LYS A 99 -5.21 6.38 16.14
N GLY A 100 -5.36 7.28 17.12
CA GLY A 100 -5.34 6.94 18.54
C GLY A 100 -3.94 6.74 19.11
N ARG A 101 -2.90 7.07 18.34
CA ARG A 101 -1.50 7.05 18.79
C ARG A 101 -0.90 8.46 18.74
N GLU A 102 -0.07 8.75 19.74
CA GLU A 102 0.62 10.03 19.90
C GLU A 102 2.14 9.81 20.00
N GLY A 103 2.90 10.89 19.88
CA GLY A 103 4.36 10.88 20.06
C GLY A 103 5.10 10.16 18.93
N GLU A 104 6.11 9.37 19.28
CA GLU A 104 7.05 8.74 18.34
C GLU A 104 6.48 7.50 17.62
N PHE A 105 5.19 7.21 17.74
CA PHE A 105 4.58 6.08 17.06
C PHE A 105 4.61 6.29 15.54
N GLN A 106 5.35 5.43 14.83
CA GLN A 106 5.30 5.36 13.37
C GLN A 106 4.48 4.15 12.93
N PRO A 107 3.35 4.38 12.23
CA PRO A 107 2.56 3.33 11.61
C PRO A 107 3.39 2.46 10.67
N GLU A 108 2.97 1.22 10.49
CA GLU A 108 3.69 0.24 9.68
C GLU A 108 3.84 0.70 8.22
N TRP A 109 2.83 1.36 7.65
CA TRP A 109 2.88 1.84 6.26
C TRP A 109 4.09 2.75 5.98
N MET A 110 4.57 3.50 6.98
CA MET A 110 5.74 4.38 6.86
C MET A 110 7.07 3.61 6.74
N ARG A 111 7.06 2.29 6.96
CA ARG A 111 8.22 1.39 6.91
C ARG A 111 8.16 0.41 5.72
N VAL A 112 7.16 0.54 4.86
CA VAL A 112 6.96 -0.33 3.70
C VAL A 112 7.58 0.32 2.47
N LEU A 113 8.37 -0.46 1.73
CA LEU A 113 8.99 -0.05 0.47
C LEU A 113 8.54 -1.03 -0.63
N PRO A 114 7.33 -0.87 -1.18
CA PRO A 114 6.74 -1.84 -2.08
C PRO A 114 7.36 -1.75 -3.48
N GLU A 115 7.36 -2.88 -4.21
CA GLU A 115 7.73 -2.92 -5.63
C GLU A 115 6.54 -2.62 -6.56
N ASP A 116 5.32 -2.84 -6.08
CA ASP A 116 4.09 -2.67 -6.84
C ASP A 116 3.80 -1.20 -7.16
N LYS A 117 3.41 -0.93 -8.41
CA LYS A 117 3.23 0.45 -8.91
C LYS A 117 2.08 1.19 -8.22
N GLU A 118 0.98 0.50 -7.91
CA GLU A 118 -0.19 1.10 -7.30
C GLU A 118 0.06 1.35 -5.81
N LEU A 119 0.72 0.42 -5.11
CA LEU A 119 1.15 0.65 -3.73
C LEU A 119 2.14 1.81 -3.64
N ARG A 120 3.08 1.95 -4.59
CA ARG A 120 3.99 3.11 -4.65
C ARG A 120 3.26 4.43 -4.89
N ALA A 121 2.27 4.46 -5.76
CA ALA A 121 1.45 5.65 -5.97
C ALA A 121 0.66 6.00 -4.69
N CYS A 122 0.05 5.00 -4.06
CA CYS A 122 -0.66 5.15 -2.79
C CYS A 122 0.24 5.71 -1.68
N LEU A 123 1.43 5.13 -1.45
CA LEU A 123 2.34 5.60 -0.41
C LEU A 123 2.92 7.00 -0.71
N ARG A 124 3.20 7.32 -1.99
CA ARG A 124 3.59 8.69 -2.38
C ARG A 124 2.51 9.70 -2.01
N TRP A 125 1.25 9.40 -2.30
CA TRP A 125 0.14 10.25 -1.89
C TRP A 125 0.10 10.45 -0.38
N LEU A 126 0.25 9.37 0.41
CA LEU A 126 0.25 9.46 1.87
C LEU A 126 1.43 10.29 2.40
N TRP A 127 2.64 10.09 1.89
CA TRP A 127 3.81 10.89 2.31
C TRP A 127 3.65 12.37 1.99
N MET A 128 3.00 12.72 0.88
CA MET A 128 2.68 14.12 0.58
C MET A 128 1.70 14.73 1.58
N GLN A 129 0.72 13.96 2.07
CA GLN A 129 -0.17 14.42 3.14
C GLN A 129 0.60 14.68 4.45
N GLU A 130 1.68 13.93 4.69
CA GLU A 130 2.61 14.15 5.81
C GLU A 130 3.64 15.26 5.52
N GLY A 131 3.59 15.91 4.35
CA GLY A 131 4.48 17.02 3.98
C GLY A 131 5.85 16.60 3.44
N TYR A 132 5.99 15.37 2.92
CA TYR A 132 7.23 14.85 2.36
C TYR A 132 7.11 14.49 0.87
N ALA A 133 8.16 14.81 0.11
CA ALA A 133 8.44 14.20 -1.18
C ALA A 133 9.20 12.89 -0.93
N TRP A 134 8.58 11.75 -1.23
CA TRP A 134 9.13 10.41 -0.92
C TRP A 134 9.55 9.67 -2.19
N ASP A 135 10.77 9.11 -2.19
CA ASP A 135 11.26 8.24 -3.26
C ASP A 135 10.84 6.77 -3.00
N PRO A 136 9.99 6.18 -3.86
CA PRO A 136 9.51 4.80 -3.69
C PRO A 136 10.55 3.71 -3.96
N LYS A 137 11.74 4.04 -4.46
CA LYS A 137 12.83 3.10 -4.73
C LYS A 137 13.84 3.06 -3.58
N THR A 138 14.15 4.22 -2.99
CA THR A 138 15.16 4.35 -1.92
C THR A 138 14.53 4.45 -0.53
N GLY A 139 13.30 4.96 -0.44
CA GLY A 139 12.64 5.28 0.82
C GLY A 139 13.02 6.66 1.38
N GLU A 140 13.87 7.41 0.68
CA GLU A 140 14.31 8.74 1.08
C GLU A 140 13.15 9.75 1.07
N LYS A 141 13.25 10.75 1.95
CA LYS A 141 12.21 11.75 2.18
C LYS A 141 12.83 13.14 2.21
N ASP A 142 12.38 13.99 1.31
CA ASP A 142 12.68 15.42 1.32
C ASP A 142 11.46 16.22 1.75
N ILE A 143 11.67 17.47 2.15
CA ILE A 143 10.58 18.40 2.43
C ILE A 143 9.78 18.61 1.15
N LEU A 144 8.46 18.48 1.22
CA LEU A 144 7.60 18.67 0.06
C LEU A 144 7.71 20.12 -0.43
N PRO A 145 8.05 20.36 -1.72
CA PRO A 145 8.15 21.71 -2.26
C PRO A 145 6.84 22.49 -2.09
N GLU A 146 6.93 23.78 -1.79
CA GLU A 146 5.77 24.60 -1.43
C GLU A 146 4.67 24.61 -2.49
N GLU A 147 5.04 24.67 -3.77
CA GLU A 147 4.10 24.63 -4.87
C GLU A 147 3.30 23.31 -4.89
N LEU A 148 3.99 22.19 -4.68
CA LEU A 148 3.38 20.88 -4.67
C LEU A 148 2.52 20.68 -3.42
N ARG A 149 2.99 21.15 -2.26
CA ARG A 149 2.21 21.17 -1.01
C ARG A 149 0.89 21.92 -1.18
N ARG A 150 0.92 23.08 -1.84
CA ARG A 150 -0.30 23.84 -2.17
C ARG A 150 -1.21 23.06 -3.12
N ALA A 151 -0.66 22.46 -4.18
CA ALA A 151 -1.45 21.65 -5.12
C ALA A 151 -2.11 20.44 -4.43
N VAL A 152 -1.42 19.79 -3.50
CA VAL A 152 -1.96 18.69 -2.68
C VAL A 152 -3.13 19.17 -1.81
N ASN A 153 -2.97 20.30 -1.11
CA ASN A 153 -4.03 20.87 -0.28
C ASN A 153 -5.26 21.31 -1.09
N GLU A 154 -5.05 21.75 -2.33
CA GLU A 154 -6.11 22.17 -3.26
C GLU A 154 -6.70 21.00 -4.07
N GLY A 155 -6.21 19.77 -3.89
CA GLY A 155 -6.69 18.59 -4.63
C GLY A 155 -6.34 18.59 -6.12
N ARG A 156 -5.32 19.36 -6.54
CA ARG A 156 -4.91 19.54 -7.94
C ARG A 156 -3.76 18.62 -8.34
N VAL A 157 -3.77 17.38 -7.88
CA VAL A 157 -2.69 16.42 -8.18
C VAL A 157 -3.28 15.12 -8.71
N ALA A 158 -2.71 14.61 -9.79
CA ALA A 158 -3.09 13.35 -10.40
C ALA A 158 -1.84 12.53 -10.76
N TYR A 159 -2.03 11.22 -10.94
CA TYR A 159 -1.00 10.33 -11.47
C TYR A 159 -1.31 10.02 -12.94
N ASP A 160 -0.29 10.03 -13.79
CA ASP A 160 -0.42 9.57 -15.16
C ASP A 160 -0.29 8.04 -15.29
N GLU A 161 -0.35 7.52 -16.52
CA GLU A 161 -0.25 6.08 -16.79
C GLU A 161 1.11 5.48 -16.41
N ALA A 162 2.17 6.29 -16.35
CA ALA A 162 3.49 5.90 -15.87
C ALA A 162 3.56 5.89 -14.33
N GLY A 163 2.51 6.38 -13.67
CA GLY A 163 2.46 6.57 -12.22
C GLY A 163 3.26 7.79 -11.77
N GLU A 164 3.54 8.75 -12.65
CA GLU A 164 4.23 9.98 -12.30
C GLU A 164 3.24 11.06 -11.88
N LEU A 165 3.65 11.87 -10.89
CA LEU A 165 2.81 12.90 -10.29
C LEU A 165 2.74 14.13 -11.21
N LYS A 166 1.53 14.60 -11.50
CA LYS A 166 1.27 15.82 -12.26
C LYS A 166 0.37 16.75 -11.48
N ILE A 167 0.75 18.03 -11.44
CA ILE A 167 -0.13 19.10 -10.97
C ILE A 167 -1.12 19.40 -12.10
N LEU A 168 -2.41 19.37 -11.78
CA LEU A 168 -3.46 19.78 -12.70
C LEU A 168 -3.45 21.31 -12.81
N GLU A 169 -3.37 21.81 -14.03
CA GLU A 169 -3.59 23.23 -14.31
C GLU A 169 -5.07 23.56 -14.05
N ASN A 170 -5.32 24.69 -13.40
CA ASN A 170 -6.68 25.21 -13.32
C ASN A 170 -7.03 25.75 -14.72
N ASP A 171 -8.07 25.20 -15.36
CA ASP A 171 -8.74 25.85 -16.49
C ASP A 171 -9.45 27.12 -15.99
N ALA A 172 -8.67 28.15 -15.65
CA ALA A 172 -9.16 29.48 -15.35
C ALA A 172 -9.43 30.21 -16.67
N SER A 173 -10.60 29.92 -17.26
CA SER A 173 -11.39 30.84 -18.11
C SER A 173 -10.60 31.77 -19.05
N THR A 174 -10.17 31.28 -20.21
CA THR A 174 -9.85 32.16 -21.35
C THR A 174 -11.14 32.56 -22.06
N GLY A 175 -11.82 33.56 -21.50
CA GLY A 175 -13.06 34.10 -22.04
C GLY A 175 -13.10 35.61 -21.93
N ASN A 176 -12.11 36.31 -22.51
CA ASN A 176 -12.28 37.74 -22.76
C ASN A 176 -11.59 38.16 -24.06
N GLY A 177 -12.37 38.72 -24.98
CA GLY A 177 -11.96 39.09 -26.33
C GLY A 177 -13.06 39.80 -27.12
N ALA A 178 -13.45 40.96 -26.61
CA ALA A 178 -14.13 42.11 -27.23
C ALA A 178 -14.63 42.05 -28.70
N SER A 179 -15.89 42.47 -28.84
CA SER A 179 -16.53 43.25 -29.91
C SER A 179 -15.75 43.58 -31.19
N ARG A 180 -16.36 43.24 -32.33
CA ARG A 180 -16.44 44.13 -33.50
C ARG A 180 -17.87 44.14 -34.02
N GLY A 181 -18.55 45.28 -33.86
CA GLY A 181 -19.64 45.64 -34.76
C GLY A 181 -19.07 45.97 -36.14
N ILE A 182 -19.92 45.90 -37.16
CA ILE A 182 -20.13 46.92 -38.21
C ILE A 182 -21.26 46.40 -39.11
N GLN A 183 -22.28 47.26 -39.23
CA GLN A 183 -23.29 47.48 -40.28
C GLN A 183 -24.13 46.32 -40.82
#